data_AF-A0A2V9RXV4-F1
#
_entry.id   AF-A0A2V9RXV4-F1
#
_cell.length_a   1.000
_cell.length_b   1.000
_cell.length_c   1.000
_cell.angle_alpha   90.00
_cell.angle_beta   90.00
_cell.angle_gamma   90.00
#
_symmetry.space_group_name_H-M   'P 1'
#
loop_
_entity.id
_entity.type
_entity.pdbx_description
1 polymer ?
#
loop_
_entity_poly.entity_id
_entity_poly.type
_entity_poly.pdbx_seq_one_letter_code
_entity_poly.pdbx_strand_id
1 'polypeptide(L)'
;MHSVLSRRDALSKCFAAGLLVAIPPLSQSTLLAMWEQAEGRRLKPTPPNDLGPFYKPQAPLAHRLSRPDDPGLPLSVSGTVFDVNGEALPDAKLEVWQADPSGHYDNEGFHYRGTLSSGRGGQYDFETNMPGHYPSRVAQHIHYKVTAPGHKALVTQLYFATDPVFEGDPDKNYRKDPLVESRELVRPVRVFADPQSIHAAVVFEIVLERV
;
A
#
# COMPACT_ATOMS: atom_id res chain seq x y z
N MET A 1 19.35 -47.46 -3.73
CA MET A 1 19.98 -46.17 -4.10
C MET A 1 19.03 -45.45 -5.04
N HIS A 2 18.20 -44.54 -4.52
CA HIS A 2 17.27 -43.77 -5.34
C HIS A 2 18.00 -42.54 -5.88
N SER A 3 18.14 -42.47 -7.21
CA SER A 3 18.64 -41.30 -7.91
C SER A 3 17.69 -40.12 -7.66
N VAL A 4 18.16 -39.08 -6.99
CA VAL A 4 17.44 -37.81 -6.85
C VAL A 4 17.58 -37.09 -8.18
N LEU A 5 16.48 -37.01 -8.94
CA LEU A 5 16.43 -36.21 -10.16
C LEU A 5 16.83 -34.77 -9.82
N SER A 6 17.85 -34.25 -10.51
CA SER A 6 18.25 -32.86 -10.35
C SER A 6 17.16 -31.96 -10.92
N ARG A 7 17.02 -30.74 -10.39
CA ARG A 7 16.09 -29.71 -10.91
C ARG A 7 16.30 -29.44 -12.42
N ARG A 8 17.52 -29.68 -12.92
CA ARG A 8 17.86 -29.67 -14.35
C ARG A 8 17.18 -30.79 -15.16
N ASP A 9 17.07 -31.99 -14.59
CA ASP A 9 16.49 -33.15 -15.29
C ASP A 9 14.96 -33.03 -15.41
N ALA A 10 14.31 -32.38 -14.43
CA ALA A 10 12.89 -32.07 -14.49
C ALA A 10 12.56 -31.07 -15.61
N LEU A 11 13.40 -30.03 -15.77
CA LEU A 11 13.24 -29.01 -16.81
C LEU A 11 13.46 -29.54 -18.23
N SER A 12 14.42 -30.45 -18.43
CA SER A 12 14.66 -31.09 -19.72
C SER A 12 13.45 -31.91 -20.20
N LYS A 13 12.73 -32.56 -19.27
CA LYS A 13 11.56 -33.39 -19.58
C LYS A 13 10.30 -32.58 -19.89
N CYS A 14 10.12 -31.40 -19.30
CA CYS A 14 8.95 -30.54 -19.57
C CYS A 14 8.97 -29.91 -20.97
N PHE A 15 10.14 -29.57 -21.51
CA PHE A 15 10.25 -29.04 -22.88
C PHE A 15 9.98 -30.10 -23.96
N ALA A 16 10.33 -31.36 -23.70
CA ALA A 16 10.10 -32.46 -24.65
C ALA A 16 8.60 -32.82 -24.82
N ALA A 17 7.72 -32.36 -23.93
CA ALA A 17 6.30 -32.71 -23.92
C ALA A 17 5.40 -31.81 -24.78
N GLY A 18 5.94 -30.76 -25.42
CA GLY A 18 5.23 -30.00 -26.47
C GLY A 18 3.93 -29.30 -26.06
N LEU A 19 3.65 -29.10 -24.77
CA LEU A 19 2.56 -28.25 -24.30
C LEU A 19 3.07 -26.84 -24.04
N LEU A 20 3.10 -25.98 -25.06
CA LEU A 20 2.95 -24.53 -24.93
C LEU A 20 2.75 -23.86 -26.30
N VAL A 21 1.75 -22.99 -26.35
CA VAL A 21 1.45 -22.07 -27.46
C VAL A 21 2.70 -21.29 -27.84
N ALA A 22 2.93 -21.13 -29.15
CA ALA A 22 4.11 -20.53 -29.74
C ALA A 22 4.40 -19.11 -29.22
N ILE A 23 5.27 -19.03 -28.21
CA ILE A 23 6.15 -17.90 -27.95
C ILE A 23 7.41 -18.19 -28.79
N PRO A 24 8.02 -17.23 -29.51
CA PRO A 24 9.29 -17.49 -30.18
C PRO A 24 10.29 -18.09 -29.17
N PRO A 25 11.12 -19.07 -29.56
CA PRO A 25 12.01 -19.75 -28.61
C PRO A 25 13.03 -18.74 -28.12
N LEU A 26 12.74 -18.11 -26.98
CA LEU A 26 13.74 -17.36 -26.23
C LEU A 26 14.85 -18.36 -25.91
N SER A 27 16.09 -18.02 -26.27
CA SER A 27 17.23 -18.86 -25.94
C SER A 27 17.29 -19.04 -24.41
N GLN A 28 17.89 -20.15 -23.97
CA GLN A 28 18.11 -20.39 -22.54
C GLN A 28 18.79 -19.20 -21.86
N SER A 29 19.73 -18.53 -22.53
CA SER A 29 20.40 -17.32 -22.03
C SER A 29 19.45 -16.13 -21.87
N THR A 30 18.50 -15.92 -22.78
CA THR A 30 17.52 -14.84 -22.68
C THR A 30 16.51 -15.13 -21.58
N LEU A 31 16.08 -16.38 -21.41
CA LEU A 31 15.23 -16.79 -20.29
C LEU A 31 15.96 -16.61 -18.95
N LEU A 32 17.23 -17.00 -18.84
CA LEU A 32 18.05 -16.76 -17.65
C LEU A 32 18.26 -15.27 -17.38
N ALA A 33 18.55 -14.46 -18.39
CA ALA A 33 18.74 -13.02 -18.21
C ALA A 33 17.43 -12.31 -17.83
N MET A 34 16.30 -12.70 -18.42
CA MET A 34 14.97 -12.18 -18.03
C MET A 34 14.61 -12.60 -16.61
N TRP A 35 14.96 -13.83 -16.21
CA TRP A 35 14.78 -14.32 -14.85
C TRP A 35 15.67 -13.57 -13.86
N GLU A 36 16.96 -13.41 -14.14
CA GLU A 36 17.93 -12.69 -13.31
C GLU A 36 17.59 -11.19 -13.20
N GLN A 37 17.03 -10.61 -14.27
CA GLN A 37 16.49 -9.25 -14.28
C GLN A 37 15.20 -9.12 -13.46
N ALA A 38 14.35 -10.15 -13.45
CA ALA A 38 13.16 -10.21 -12.61
C ALA A 38 13.52 -10.43 -11.12
N GLU A 39 14.48 -11.30 -10.82
CA GLU A 39 15.02 -11.52 -9.47
C GLU A 39 15.84 -10.33 -8.96
N GLY A 40 16.45 -9.55 -9.85
CA GLY A 40 17.33 -8.43 -9.49
C GLY A 40 16.60 -7.11 -9.19
N ARG A 41 15.30 -6.98 -9.50
CA ARG A 41 14.57 -5.73 -9.30
C ARG A 41 13.97 -5.65 -7.90
N ARG A 42 14.81 -5.29 -6.94
CA ARG A 42 14.34 -4.96 -5.59
C ARG A 42 13.36 -3.78 -5.62
N LEU A 43 12.22 -3.94 -4.97
CA LEU A 43 11.32 -2.84 -4.69
C LEU A 43 11.98 -1.89 -3.68
N LYS A 44 11.76 -0.60 -3.87
CA LYS A 44 12.21 0.40 -2.90
C LYS A 44 11.29 0.34 -1.67
N PRO A 45 11.84 0.26 -0.44
CA PRO A 45 11.04 0.32 0.78
C PRO A 45 10.17 1.58 0.82
N THR A 46 8.95 1.45 1.35
CA THR A 46 8.09 2.62 1.56
C THR A 46 8.76 3.56 2.57
N PRO A 47 8.93 4.85 2.24
CA PRO A 47 9.56 5.82 3.13
C PRO A 47 8.84 5.89 4.48
N PRO A 48 9.57 5.94 5.61
CA PRO A 48 8.95 6.18 6.90
C PRO A 48 8.41 7.62 6.98
N ASN A 49 7.55 7.85 7.96
CA ASN A 49 7.11 9.20 8.34
C ASN A 49 6.75 9.21 9.83
N ASP A 50 6.51 10.40 10.38
CA ASP A 50 6.26 10.56 11.81
C ASP A 50 5.00 9.81 12.27
N LEU A 51 5.08 9.23 13.48
CA LEU A 51 3.92 8.64 14.17
C LEU A 51 2.86 9.70 14.51
N GLY A 52 3.30 10.93 14.76
CA GLY A 52 2.45 11.99 15.27
C GLY A 52 1.93 11.73 16.70
N PRO A 53 1.22 12.70 17.29
CA PRO A 53 0.79 12.62 18.69
C PRO A 53 -0.51 11.84 18.89
N PHE A 54 -1.20 11.49 17.80
CA PHE A 54 -2.57 10.96 17.86
C PHE A 54 -2.65 9.44 17.68
N TYR A 55 -1.54 8.70 17.65
CA TYR A 55 -1.60 7.24 17.57
C TYR A 55 -2.23 6.66 18.84
N LYS A 56 -3.19 5.73 18.66
CA LYS A 56 -3.84 4.99 19.74
C LYS A 56 -3.79 3.49 19.42
N PRO A 57 -3.14 2.66 20.26
CA PRO A 57 -3.07 1.24 20.02
C PRO A 57 -4.44 0.58 20.24
N GLN A 58 -4.58 -0.67 19.81
CA GLN A 58 -5.76 -1.52 20.06
C GLN A 58 -7.05 -1.03 19.36
N ALA A 59 -6.92 -0.27 18.27
CA ALA A 59 -8.05 -0.01 17.40
C ALA A 59 -8.65 -1.35 16.91
N PRO A 60 -9.99 -1.46 16.85
CA PRO A 60 -10.67 -2.70 16.50
C PRO A 60 -10.36 -3.13 15.06
N LEU A 61 -10.56 -4.41 14.75
CA LEU A 61 -10.53 -4.87 13.37
C LEU A 61 -11.70 -4.27 12.61
N ALA A 62 -11.43 -3.48 11.56
CA ALA A 62 -12.46 -2.76 10.83
C ALA A 62 -12.03 -2.42 9.40
N HIS A 63 -12.80 -2.88 8.41
CA HIS A 63 -12.65 -2.49 6.99
C HIS A 63 -13.45 -1.24 6.62
N ARG A 64 -14.19 -0.66 7.56
CA ARG A 64 -14.87 0.63 7.40
C ARG A 64 -14.61 1.47 8.63
N LEU A 65 -13.96 2.61 8.45
CA LEU A 65 -13.52 3.51 9.52
C LEU A 65 -14.50 4.67 9.76
N SER A 66 -15.26 5.03 8.72
CA SER A 66 -16.34 6.02 8.79
C SER A 66 -17.70 5.37 9.10
N ARG A 67 -18.65 6.19 9.54
CA ARG A 67 -20.05 5.84 9.75
C ARG A 67 -20.88 6.28 8.54
N PRO A 68 -22.04 5.65 8.28
CA PRO A 68 -22.88 5.97 7.12
C PRO A 68 -23.32 7.44 7.02
N ASP A 69 -23.44 8.13 8.16
CA ASP A 69 -23.91 9.51 8.29
C ASP A 69 -22.77 10.52 8.49
N ASP A 70 -21.51 10.07 8.49
CA ASP A 70 -20.38 10.99 8.57
C ASP A 70 -20.34 11.92 7.34
N PRO A 71 -20.06 13.22 7.53
CA PRO A 71 -19.93 14.15 6.42
C PRO A 71 -18.67 13.86 5.59
N GLY A 72 -18.47 14.59 4.49
CA GLY A 72 -17.25 14.52 3.69
C GLY A 72 -17.33 13.53 2.52
N LEU A 73 -16.29 13.55 1.67
CA LEU A 73 -16.23 12.74 0.46
C LEU A 73 -15.89 11.27 0.81
N PRO A 74 -16.77 10.29 0.55
CA PRO A 74 -16.45 8.89 0.76
C PRO A 74 -15.20 8.46 -0.01
N LEU A 75 -14.33 7.68 0.62
CA LEU A 75 -13.02 7.26 0.13
C LEU A 75 -12.82 5.76 0.31
N SER A 76 -12.52 5.04 -0.77
CA SER A 76 -11.96 3.69 -0.72
C SER A 76 -10.45 3.74 -0.79
N VAL A 77 -9.78 3.05 0.13
CA VAL A 77 -8.33 2.90 0.15
C VAL A 77 -7.99 1.43 -0.03
N SER A 78 -7.06 1.13 -0.93
CA SER A 78 -6.59 -0.24 -1.13
C SER A 78 -5.10 -0.29 -1.45
N GLY A 79 -4.53 -1.48 -1.38
CA GLY A 79 -3.17 -1.74 -1.80
C GLY A 79 -2.74 -3.16 -1.46
N THR A 80 -1.46 -3.43 -1.65
CA THR A 80 -0.79 -4.69 -1.34
C THR A 80 0.45 -4.40 -0.51
N VAL A 81 0.70 -5.26 0.47
CA VAL A 81 1.93 -5.25 1.26
C VAL A 81 2.92 -6.22 0.61
N PHE A 82 4.11 -5.73 0.31
CA PHE A 82 5.23 -6.50 -0.27
C PHE A 82 6.46 -6.44 0.64
N ASP A 83 7.39 -7.35 0.41
CA ASP A 83 8.78 -7.19 0.82
C ASP A 83 9.61 -6.51 -0.27
N VAL A 84 10.88 -6.21 0.02
CA VAL A 84 11.82 -5.60 -0.94
C VAL A 84 12.15 -6.47 -2.15
N ASN A 85 11.84 -7.77 -2.14
CA ASN A 85 12.01 -8.66 -3.30
C ASN A 85 10.75 -8.73 -4.16
N GLY A 86 9.67 -8.02 -3.77
CA GLY A 86 8.39 -8.03 -4.45
C GLY A 86 7.48 -9.20 -4.08
N GLU A 87 7.83 -9.96 -3.04
CA GLU A 87 6.97 -11.01 -2.52
C GLU A 87 5.83 -10.38 -1.72
N ALA A 88 4.58 -10.76 -2.01
CA ALA A 88 3.44 -10.29 -1.25
C ALA A 88 3.45 -10.87 0.17
N LEU A 89 3.14 -10.03 1.17
CA LEU A 89 3.19 -10.37 2.58
C LEU A 89 1.77 -10.61 3.13
N PRO A 90 1.35 -11.87 3.29
CA PRO A 90 0.10 -12.19 3.96
C PRO A 90 0.20 -11.93 5.47
N ASP A 91 -0.95 -11.73 6.11
CA ASP A 91 -1.09 -11.57 7.56
C ASP A 91 -0.24 -10.41 8.14
N ALA A 92 0.16 -9.45 7.30
CA ALA A 92 0.72 -8.19 7.76
C ALA A 92 -0.39 -7.42 8.49
N LYS A 93 -0.08 -6.92 9.68
CA LYS A 93 -0.99 -6.07 10.46
C LYS A 93 -0.81 -4.62 10.03
N LEU A 94 -1.89 -3.96 9.64
CA LEU A 94 -1.92 -2.52 9.36
C LEU A 94 -2.80 -1.84 10.40
N GLU A 95 -2.24 -0.92 11.17
CA GLU A 95 -2.98 -0.01 12.03
C GLU A 95 -3.10 1.33 11.32
N VAL A 96 -4.34 1.77 11.08
CA VAL A 96 -4.66 2.98 10.30
C VAL A 96 -5.42 3.99 11.15
N TRP A 97 -5.07 5.26 11.02
CA TRP A 97 -5.78 6.35 11.69
C TRP A 97 -5.68 7.66 10.91
N GLN A 98 -6.71 8.49 11.03
CA GLN A 98 -6.76 9.80 10.38
C GLN A 98 -7.62 10.77 11.20
N ALA A 99 -7.59 12.04 10.82
CA ALA A 99 -8.59 13.00 11.23
C ALA A 99 -9.92 12.75 10.51
N ASP A 100 -11.01 13.23 11.11
CA ASP A 100 -12.29 13.38 10.45
C ASP A 100 -12.20 14.43 9.30
N PRO A 101 -13.24 14.59 8.47
CA PRO A 101 -13.28 15.56 7.38
C PRO A 101 -13.16 17.03 7.82
N SER A 102 -13.35 17.32 9.11
CA SER A 102 -13.19 18.65 9.71
C SER A 102 -11.81 18.86 10.35
N GLY A 103 -10.92 17.86 10.29
CA GLY A 103 -9.56 17.94 10.83
C GLY A 103 -9.42 17.52 12.29
N HIS A 104 -10.43 16.88 12.90
CA HIS A 104 -10.37 16.44 14.30
C HIS A 104 -10.05 14.96 14.43
N TYR A 105 -9.12 14.62 15.34
CA TYR A 105 -8.88 13.23 15.73
C TYR A 105 -9.79 12.84 16.89
N ASP A 106 -10.41 11.67 16.80
CA ASP A 106 -11.05 11.03 17.95
C ASP A 106 -9.95 10.51 18.90
N ASN A 107 -9.82 11.18 20.05
CA ASN A 107 -8.87 10.82 21.11
C ASN A 107 -9.53 10.01 22.24
N GLU A 108 -10.85 9.94 22.29
CA GLU A 108 -11.60 9.22 23.31
C GLU A 108 -11.96 7.80 22.85
N GLY A 109 -12.48 7.68 21.63
CA GLY A 109 -12.90 6.44 20.99
C GLY A 109 -11.92 5.92 19.95
N PHE A 110 -12.48 5.35 18.87
CA PHE A 110 -11.77 4.78 17.72
C PHE A 110 -12.40 5.18 16.38
N HIS A 111 -13.18 6.26 16.33
CA HIS A 111 -13.73 6.76 15.07
C HIS A 111 -12.60 7.14 14.10
N TYR A 112 -12.71 6.76 12.83
CA TYR A 112 -11.65 6.91 11.84
C TYR A 112 -10.33 6.19 12.17
N ARG A 113 -10.41 5.09 12.95
CA ARG A 113 -9.27 4.23 13.30
C ARG A 113 -9.62 2.77 13.10
N GLY A 114 -8.65 1.96 12.67
CA GLY A 114 -8.87 0.53 12.50
C GLY A 114 -7.58 -0.27 12.46
N THR A 115 -7.72 -1.57 12.71
CA THR A 115 -6.69 -2.56 12.42
C THR A 115 -7.16 -3.42 11.25
N LEU A 116 -6.27 -3.70 10.31
CA LEU A 116 -6.47 -4.59 9.18
C LEU A 116 -5.43 -5.72 9.23
N SER A 117 -5.75 -6.83 8.57
CA SER A 117 -4.80 -7.89 8.24
C SER A 117 -4.76 -8.06 6.74
N SER A 118 -3.57 -8.07 6.14
CA SER A 118 -3.46 -8.34 4.71
C SER A 118 -3.87 -9.78 4.38
N GLY A 119 -4.51 -9.96 3.22
CA GLY A 119 -4.94 -11.25 2.72
C GLY A 119 -3.80 -12.11 2.19
N ARG A 120 -4.13 -13.30 1.67
CA ARG A 120 -3.14 -14.27 1.15
C ARG A 120 -2.22 -13.73 0.06
N GLY A 121 -2.68 -12.78 -0.75
CA GLY A 121 -1.89 -12.10 -1.78
C GLY A 121 -1.33 -10.76 -1.32
N GLY A 122 -1.26 -10.51 -0.01
CA GLY A 122 -0.79 -9.26 0.59
C GLY A 122 -1.77 -8.09 0.49
N GLN A 123 -2.93 -8.27 -0.13
CA GLN A 123 -3.88 -7.20 -0.37
C GLN A 123 -4.57 -6.74 0.91
N TYR A 124 -4.91 -5.45 0.98
CA TYR A 124 -5.74 -4.86 2.01
C TYR A 124 -6.65 -3.79 1.38
N ASP A 125 -7.76 -3.53 2.04
CA ASP A 125 -8.69 -2.47 1.68
C ASP A 125 -9.48 -2.01 2.90
N PHE A 126 -9.91 -0.74 2.86
CA PHE A 126 -10.87 -0.18 3.80
C PHE A 126 -11.60 1.02 3.21
N GLU A 127 -12.77 1.30 3.76
CA GLU A 127 -13.61 2.45 3.45
C GLU A 127 -13.50 3.50 4.57
N THR A 128 -13.46 4.77 4.18
CA THR A 128 -13.41 5.93 5.07
C THR A 128 -13.99 7.14 4.34
N ASN A 129 -13.79 8.35 4.86
CA ASN A 129 -14.01 9.60 4.16
C ASN A 129 -12.68 10.36 4.04
N MET A 130 -12.55 11.24 3.05
CA MET A 130 -11.38 12.10 2.89
C MET A 130 -11.13 12.89 4.20
N PRO A 131 -9.91 12.84 4.77
CA PRO A 131 -9.59 13.57 5.99
C PRO A 131 -9.54 15.08 5.74
N GLY A 132 -9.83 15.87 6.76
CA GLY A 132 -9.67 17.32 6.73
C GLY A 132 -8.24 17.77 7.03
N HIS A 133 -7.95 19.02 6.72
CA HIS A 133 -6.75 19.72 7.17
C HIS A 133 -6.83 20.08 8.65
N TYR A 134 -5.68 20.19 9.32
CA TYR A 134 -5.62 20.70 10.70
C TYR A 134 -4.36 21.55 10.93
N PRO A 135 -4.35 22.51 11.87
CA PRO A 135 -3.37 23.59 11.88
C PRO A 135 -1.89 23.19 11.87
N SER A 136 -1.53 22.03 12.43
CA SER A 136 -0.15 21.53 12.44
C SER A 136 0.27 20.80 11.16
N ARG A 137 -0.66 20.50 10.24
CA ARG A 137 -0.43 19.70 9.03
C ARG A 137 -1.20 20.27 7.84
N VAL A 138 -0.48 20.78 6.86
CA VAL A 138 -1.10 21.49 5.72
C VAL A 138 -1.55 20.57 4.60
N ALA A 139 -1.08 19.32 4.54
CA ALA A 139 -1.57 18.30 3.61
C ALA A 139 -2.46 17.26 4.30
N GLN A 140 -3.58 16.90 3.67
CA GLN A 140 -4.44 15.78 4.06
C GLN A 140 -3.66 14.46 4.02
N HIS A 141 -3.85 13.62 5.03
CA HIS A 141 -3.14 12.35 5.14
C HIS A 141 -3.89 11.29 5.95
N ILE A 142 -3.53 10.04 5.71
CA ILE A 142 -3.88 8.87 6.54
C ILE A 142 -2.59 8.28 7.07
N HIS A 143 -2.52 8.03 8.38
CA HIS A 143 -1.38 7.37 8.98
C HIS A 143 -1.48 5.85 8.91
N TYR A 144 -0.31 5.22 8.82
CA TYR A 144 -0.14 3.78 8.84
C TYR A 144 0.95 3.39 9.84
N LYS A 145 0.70 2.31 10.56
CA LYS A 145 1.73 1.51 11.21
C LYS A 145 1.58 0.06 10.76
N VAL A 146 2.59 -0.47 10.09
CA VAL A 146 2.56 -1.78 9.45
C VAL A 146 3.63 -2.69 10.07
N THR A 147 3.23 -3.90 10.42
CA THR A 147 4.13 -4.92 10.96
C THR A 147 3.86 -6.27 10.31
N ALA A 148 4.92 -7.01 9.99
CA ALA A 148 4.83 -8.37 9.50
C ALA A 148 5.96 -9.23 10.12
N PRO A 149 5.75 -10.55 10.32
CA PRO A 149 6.80 -11.44 10.83
C PRO A 149 8.08 -11.35 9.98
N GLY A 150 9.24 -11.21 10.62
CA GLY A 150 10.54 -11.11 9.94
C GLY A 150 10.83 -9.80 9.22
N HIS A 151 9.98 -8.77 9.41
CA HIS A 151 10.12 -7.46 8.78
C HIS A 151 10.20 -6.34 9.83
N LYS A 152 10.90 -5.26 9.48
CA LYS A 152 10.95 -4.06 10.32
C LYS A 152 9.55 -3.43 10.35
N ALA A 153 9.14 -2.96 11.53
CA ALA A 153 7.92 -2.18 11.66
C ALA A 153 8.07 -0.87 10.88
N LEU A 154 7.07 -0.51 10.09
CA LEU A 154 7.02 0.73 9.34
C LEU A 154 5.95 1.65 9.92
N VAL A 155 6.32 2.87 10.25
CA VAL A 155 5.37 3.98 10.44
C VAL A 155 5.50 4.89 9.24
N THR A 156 4.38 5.19 8.59
CA THR A 156 4.35 6.02 7.38
C THR A 156 3.00 6.70 7.23
N GLN A 157 2.83 7.47 6.16
CA GLN A 157 1.63 8.23 5.87
C GLN A 157 1.32 8.20 4.38
N LEU A 158 0.03 8.18 4.04
CA LEU A 158 -0.51 8.35 2.71
C LEU A 158 -0.98 9.80 2.54
N TYR A 159 -0.52 10.48 1.50
CA TYR A 159 -0.98 11.82 1.10
C TYR A 159 -1.72 11.77 -0.23
N PHE A 160 -2.59 12.74 -0.47
CA PHE A 160 -3.49 12.75 -1.62
C PHE A 160 -3.11 13.85 -2.60
N ALA A 161 -2.86 13.52 -3.86
CA ALA A 161 -2.49 14.51 -4.88
C ALA A 161 -3.59 15.56 -5.14
N THR A 162 -4.84 15.25 -4.78
CA THR A 162 -5.98 16.19 -4.84
C THR A 162 -5.94 17.26 -3.76
N ASP A 163 -5.04 17.15 -2.78
CA ASP A 163 -4.81 18.21 -1.82
C ASP A 163 -4.33 19.49 -2.53
N PRO A 164 -4.87 20.67 -2.20
CA PRO A 164 -4.46 21.94 -2.80
C PRO A 164 -2.96 22.21 -2.75
N VAL A 165 -2.23 21.68 -1.76
CA VAL A 165 -0.77 21.81 -1.65
C VAL A 165 -0.05 21.27 -2.89
N PHE A 166 -0.52 20.15 -3.43
CA PHE A 166 0.10 19.47 -4.58
C PHE A 166 -0.47 19.91 -5.94
N GLU A 167 -1.48 20.79 -5.97
CA GLU A 167 -2.08 21.31 -7.21
C GLU A 167 -2.58 20.22 -8.17
N GLY A 168 -3.04 19.07 -7.64
CA GLY A 168 -3.51 17.94 -8.45
C GLY A 168 -2.40 17.08 -9.06
N ASP A 169 -1.13 17.43 -8.85
CA ASP A 169 0.03 16.72 -9.39
C ASP A 169 0.90 16.20 -8.25
N PRO A 170 1.00 14.87 -8.07
CA PRO A 170 1.77 14.33 -6.96
C PRO A 170 3.27 14.73 -7.00
N ASP A 171 3.82 15.06 -8.17
CA ASP A 171 5.22 15.51 -8.35
C ASP A 171 5.44 16.98 -7.96
N LYS A 172 4.38 17.77 -7.83
CA LYS A 172 4.49 19.20 -7.48
C LYS A 172 4.44 19.42 -5.99
N ASN A 173 5.23 20.39 -5.55
CA ASN A 173 5.14 20.98 -4.21
C ASN A 173 5.24 20.00 -3.03
N TYR A 174 5.62 18.73 -3.25
CA TYR A 174 5.61 17.74 -2.18
C TYR A 174 6.59 18.05 -1.05
N ARG A 175 7.56 18.95 -1.25
CA ARG A 175 8.45 19.44 -0.17
C ARG A 175 8.04 20.78 0.44
N LYS A 176 6.89 21.36 0.04
CA LYS A 176 6.36 22.60 0.66
C LYS A 176 5.83 22.33 2.06
N ASP A 177 5.28 21.14 2.30
CA ASP A 177 5.04 20.62 3.64
C ASP A 177 6.32 19.88 4.09
N PRO A 178 7.01 20.34 5.16
CA PRO A 178 8.23 19.70 5.62
C PRO A 178 8.03 18.25 6.09
N LEU A 179 6.79 17.85 6.37
CA LEU A 179 6.45 16.49 6.82
C LEU A 179 6.17 15.55 5.64
N VAL A 180 6.07 16.06 4.41
CA VAL A 180 6.01 15.26 3.19
C VAL A 180 7.43 15.08 2.65
N GLU A 181 8.18 14.17 3.26
CA GLU A 181 9.60 13.98 2.96
C GLU A 181 9.86 13.25 1.63
N SER A 182 8.86 12.52 1.13
CA SER A 182 8.97 11.73 -0.10
C SER A 182 7.73 11.82 -0.98
N ARG A 183 7.98 12.07 -2.27
CA ARG A 183 7.02 11.98 -3.37
C ARG A 183 6.28 10.64 -3.43
N GLU A 184 6.91 9.55 -3.01
CA GLU A 184 6.32 8.21 -3.11
C GLU A 184 5.07 8.06 -2.22
N LEU A 185 4.94 8.90 -1.19
CA LEU A 185 3.81 8.94 -0.28
C LEU A 185 2.61 9.72 -0.84
N VAL A 186 2.80 10.52 -1.90
CA VAL A 186 1.72 11.30 -2.54
C VAL A 186 1.10 10.48 -3.66
N ARG A 187 -0.18 10.12 -3.52
CA ARG A 187 -0.89 9.21 -4.42
C ARG A 187 -1.98 9.93 -5.22
N PRO A 188 -2.15 9.60 -6.51
CA PRO A 188 -3.28 10.09 -7.29
C PRO A 188 -4.59 9.53 -6.73
N VAL A 189 -5.61 10.38 -6.68
CA VAL A 189 -6.96 10.00 -6.28
C VAL A 189 -7.85 9.96 -7.50
N ARG A 190 -8.60 8.87 -7.67
CA ARG A 190 -9.64 8.75 -8.69
C ARG A 190 -10.96 9.17 -8.09
N VAL A 191 -11.69 10.07 -8.74
CA VAL A 191 -13.03 10.47 -8.33
C VAL A 191 -14.03 9.90 -9.31
N PHE A 192 -15.01 9.19 -8.78
CA PHE A 192 -16.16 8.65 -9.49
C PHE A 192 -17.37 9.50 -9.12
N ALA A 193 -18.09 9.98 -10.13
CA ALA A 193 -19.30 10.74 -9.94
C ALA A 193 -20.39 10.16 -10.84
N ASP A 194 -21.54 9.88 -10.24
CA ASP A 194 -22.79 9.59 -10.91
C ASP A 194 -23.87 10.58 -10.42
N PRO A 195 -25.07 10.64 -11.03
CA PRO A 195 -26.09 11.61 -10.64
C PRO A 195 -26.58 11.51 -9.18
N GLN A 196 -26.30 10.41 -8.49
CA GLN A 196 -26.77 10.13 -7.13
C GLN A 196 -25.63 10.04 -6.11
N SER A 197 -24.38 9.86 -6.55
CA SER A 197 -23.25 9.65 -5.65
C SER A 197 -21.93 10.20 -6.17
N ILE A 198 -21.06 10.58 -5.24
CA ILE A 198 -19.65 10.89 -5.50
C ILE A 198 -18.79 10.05 -4.55
N HIS A 199 -17.74 9.44 -5.08
CA HIS A 199 -16.84 8.59 -4.32
C HIS A 199 -15.40 8.72 -4.83
N ALA A 200 -14.43 8.73 -3.93
CA ALA A 200 -13.01 8.76 -4.23
C ALA A 200 -12.37 7.38 -4.00
N ALA A 201 -11.34 7.05 -4.78
CA ALA A 201 -10.50 5.88 -4.51
C ALA A 201 -9.02 6.20 -4.67
N VAL A 202 -8.20 5.57 -3.82
CA VAL A 202 -6.74 5.70 -3.84
C VAL A 202 -6.08 4.34 -3.63
N VAL A 203 -4.94 4.13 -4.29
CA VAL A 203 -4.12 2.93 -4.14
C VAL A 203 -2.78 3.28 -3.49
N PHE A 204 -2.44 2.57 -2.42
CA PHE A 204 -1.20 2.73 -1.67
C PHE A 204 -0.51 1.37 -1.43
N GLU A 205 0.42 1.03 -2.31
CA GLU A 205 1.29 -0.14 -2.15
C GLU A 205 2.34 0.12 -1.05
N ILE A 206 2.56 -0.87 -0.19
CA ILE A 206 3.48 -0.77 0.96
C ILE A 206 4.57 -1.82 0.80
N VAL A 207 5.83 -1.39 0.92
CA VAL A 207 7.01 -2.27 0.82
C VAL A 207 7.75 -2.24 2.15
N LEU A 208 7.83 -3.38 2.82
CA LEU A 208 8.52 -3.56 4.10
C LEU A 208 9.95 -4.04 3.92
N GLU A 209 10.86 -3.50 4.73
CA GLU A 209 12.21 -4.04 4.86
C GLU A 209 12.23 -5.30 5.73
N ARG A 210 13.09 -6.26 5.39
CA ARG A 210 13.37 -7.42 6.24
C ARG A 210 14.26 -7.01 7.43
N VAL A 211 14.15 -7.71 8.55
CA VAL A 211 15.03 -7.56 9.73
C VAL A 211 16.41 -8.15 9.45
#